data_AF-A0A6J4VTF9-F1
#
_entry.id   AF-A0A6J4VTF9-F1
#
_cell.length_a   1.000
_cell.length_b   1.000
_cell.length_c   1.000
_cell.angle_alpha   90.00
_cell.angle_beta   90.00
_cell.angle_gamma   90.00
#
_symmetry.space_group_name_H-M   'P 1'
#
loop_
_entity.id
_entity.type
_entity.pdbx_description
1 polymer ?
#
loop_
_entity_poly.entity_id
_entity_poly.type
_entity_poly.pdbx_seq_one_letter_code
_entity_poly.pdbx_strand_id
1 'polypeptide(L)'
;MLPKVFTQLTLAKLGEILVRRGLVSETDLERVLAEQFVGSNKLGELLVEKNLVTRESLERALFNQSIKLGELLIRKKLISNAELEKALKEQLLSNKKLGELLVVKQLISNEELEEALKQQYWRKKGFWSIS
;
A
#
# COMPACT_ATOMS: atom_id res chain seq x y z
N MET A 1 -11.10 20.16 -24.25
CA MET A 1 -9.84 20.46 -23.54
C MET A 1 -9.85 19.62 -22.27
N LEU A 2 -9.12 18.50 -22.23
CA LEU A 2 -9.14 17.56 -21.10
C LEU A 2 -8.02 17.92 -20.11
N PRO A 3 -8.32 18.22 -18.83
CA PRO A 3 -7.29 18.71 -17.91
C PRO A 3 -6.54 17.54 -17.27
N LYS A 4 -5.22 17.48 -17.52
CA LYS A 4 -4.12 17.02 -16.63
C LYS A 4 -4.34 15.79 -15.72
N VAL A 5 -5.26 14.89 -16.04
CA VAL A 5 -5.29 13.51 -15.57
C VAL A 5 -3.98 12.88 -16.03
N PHE A 6 -3.07 12.51 -15.12
CA PHE A 6 -2.30 11.26 -15.15
C PHE A 6 -1.12 11.20 -14.16
N THR A 7 -0.74 12.28 -13.46
CA THR A 7 0.45 12.27 -12.56
C THR A 7 0.17 12.09 -11.06
N GLN A 8 -1.07 11.78 -10.63
CA GLN A 8 -1.45 11.68 -9.21
C GLN A 8 -1.63 10.24 -8.65
N LEU A 9 -1.21 9.20 -9.38
CA LEU A 9 -1.70 7.83 -9.20
C LEU A 9 -1.26 7.07 -7.92
N THR A 10 -0.52 7.71 -7.01
CA THR A 10 -0.07 7.14 -5.72
C THR A 10 -0.53 7.94 -4.50
N LEU A 11 -0.59 9.27 -4.58
CA LEU A 11 -0.96 10.15 -3.46
C LEU A 11 -2.48 10.31 -3.27
N ALA A 12 -3.26 10.25 -4.36
CA ALA A 12 -4.72 10.31 -4.31
C ALA A 12 -5.32 9.22 -3.40
N LYS A 13 -4.67 8.05 -3.33
CA LYS A 13 -5.16 6.90 -2.58
C LYS A 13 -5.19 7.10 -1.06
N LEU A 14 -4.23 7.83 -0.51
CA LEU A 14 -4.22 8.08 0.94
C LEU A 14 -5.34 9.06 1.29
N GLY A 15 -5.45 10.16 0.53
CA GLY A 15 -6.55 11.12 0.66
C GLY A 15 -7.92 10.45 0.53
N GLU A 16 -8.12 9.65 -0.52
CA GLU A 16 -9.37 8.90 -0.76
C GLU A 16 -9.70 7.93 0.39
N ILE A 17 -8.70 7.24 0.96
CA ILE A 17 -8.92 6.34 2.11
C ILE A 17 -9.34 7.14 3.35
N LEU A 18 -8.73 8.29 3.59
CA LEU A 18 -9.06 9.16 4.72
C LEU A 18 -10.48 9.72 4.58
N VAL A 19 -10.87 10.12 3.36
CA VAL A 19 -12.24 10.58 3.06
C VAL A 19 -13.26 9.47 3.22
N ARG A 20 -13.01 8.29 2.63
CA ARG A 20 -13.92 7.13 2.75
C ARG A 20 -14.10 6.65 4.19
N ARG A 21 -13.13 6.89 5.06
CA ARG A 21 -13.20 6.53 6.49
C ARG A 21 -13.81 7.64 7.35
N GLY A 22 -14.24 8.76 6.76
CA GLY A 22 -14.78 9.91 7.47
C GLY A 22 -13.74 10.63 8.33
N LEU A 23 -12.45 10.41 8.07
CA LEU A 23 -11.36 11.03 8.82
C LEU A 23 -11.05 12.44 8.30
N VAL A 24 -11.35 12.71 7.03
CA VAL A 24 -11.15 14.00 6.36
C VAL A 24 -12.34 14.27 5.45
N SER A 25 -12.81 15.50 5.34
CA SER A 25 -13.82 15.85 4.34
C SER A 25 -13.19 16.00 2.95
N GLU A 26 -13.96 15.71 1.89
CA GLU A 26 -13.49 15.88 0.51
C GLU A 26 -13.03 17.32 0.24
N THR A 27 -13.77 18.30 0.75
CA THR A 27 -13.44 19.72 0.69
C THR A 27 -12.14 20.09 1.44
N ASP A 28 -11.88 19.45 2.59
CA ASP A 28 -10.61 19.68 3.32
C ASP A 28 -9.43 19.03 2.61
N LEU A 29 -9.63 17.85 2.02
CA LEU A 29 -8.60 17.18 1.24
C LEU A 29 -8.23 18.01 0.01
N GLU A 30 -9.20 18.57 -0.71
CA GLU A 30 -8.96 19.43 -1.87
C GLU A 30 -8.14 20.67 -1.52
N ARG A 31 -8.46 21.34 -0.41
CA ARG A 31 -7.71 22.49 0.10
C ARG A 31 -6.26 22.15 0.42
N VAL A 32 -6.05 21.01 1.08
CA VAL A 32 -4.73 20.50 1.45
C VAL A 32 -3.91 20.09 0.21
N LEU A 33 -4.53 19.47 -0.79
CA LEU A 33 -3.89 19.12 -2.06
C LEU A 33 -3.50 20.35 -2.89
N ALA A 34 -4.33 21.39 -2.88
CA ALA A 34 -4.03 22.67 -3.54
C ALA A 34 -2.81 23.36 -2.90
N GLU A 35 -2.67 23.28 -1.57
CA GLU A 35 -1.52 23.82 -0.83
C GLU A 35 -0.25 22.96 -1.00
N GLN A 36 -0.38 21.63 -1.10
CA GLN A 36 0.76 20.71 -1.33
C GLN A 36 1.45 20.99 -2.68
N PHE A 37 0.73 21.46 -3.69
CA PHE A 37 1.31 21.78 -5.00
C PHE A 37 2.33 22.94 -4.95
N VAL A 38 2.34 23.73 -3.86
CA VAL A 38 3.17 24.91 -3.65
C VAL A 38 4.39 24.62 -2.75
N GLY A 39 4.40 23.51 -2.00
CA GLY A 39 5.47 23.15 -1.08
C GLY A 39 5.85 21.67 -1.11
N SER A 40 7.13 21.35 -0.97
CA SER A 40 7.68 19.97 -0.99
C SER A 40 7.26 19.08 0.20
N ASN A 41 6.23 19.44 0.95
CA ASN A 41 5.82 18.73 2.16
C ASN A 41 4.93 17.51 1.82
N LYS A 42 5.05 16.43 2.60
CA LYS A 42 4.26 15.21 2.37
C LYS A 42 2.81 15.46 2.79
N LEU A 43 1.85 15.08 1.95
CA LEU A 43 0.41 15.24 2.21
C LEU A 43 -0.03 14.77 3.61
N GLY A 44 0.47 13.62 4.05
CA GLY A 44 0.17 13.07 5.38
C GLY A 44 0.68 13.95 6.53
N GLU A 45 1.86 14.54 6.39
CA GLU A 45 2.44 15.45 7.40
C GLU A 45 1.58 16.72 7.48
N LEU A 46 1.15 17.26 6.33
CA LEU A 46 0.30 18.46 6.25
C LEU A 46 -1.11 18.23 6.83
N LEU A 47 -1.68 17.02 6.64
CA LEU A 47 -2.96 16.64 7.23
C LEU A 47 -2.88 16.51 8.77
N VAL A 48 -1.74 16.07 9.31
CA VAL A 48 -1.50 16.01 10.75
C VAL A 48 -1.27 17.42 11.32
N GLU A 49 -0.46 18.25 10.64
CA GLU A 49 -0.20 19.63 11.03
C GLU A 49 -1.48 20.48 11.11
N LYS A 50 -2.44 20.23 10.21
CA LYS A 50 -3.74 20.92 10.23
C LYS A 50 -4.78 20.30 11.18
N ASN A 51 -4.39 19.34 12.01
CA ASN A 51 -5.28 18.59 12.91
C ASN A 51 -6.46 17.91 12.18
N LEU A 52 -6.33 17.66 10.87
CA LEU A 52 -7.36 16.99 10.08
C LEU A 52 -7.32 15.48 10.27
N VAL A 53 -6.13 14.92 10.54
CA VAL A 53 -5.96 13.52 10.96
C VAL A 53 -5.00 13.43 12.13
N THR A 54 -5.19 12.45 13.00
CA THR A 54 -4.19 12.14 14.02
C THR A 54 -3.03 11.37 13.39
N ARG A 55 -1.81 11.56 13.92
CA ARG A 55 -0.61 10.81 13.51
C ARG A 55 -0.86 9.30 13.55
N GLU A 56 -1.53 8.83 14.59
CA GLU A 56 -1.91 7.43 14.74
C GLU A 56 -2.87 6.94 13.64
N SER A 57 -3.87 7.75 13.26
CA SER A 57 -4.81 7.39 12.18
C SER A 57 -4.13 7.40 10.81
N LEU A 58 -3.20 8.34 10.59
CA LEU A 58 -2.35 8.39 9.42
C LEU A 58 -1.46 7.15 9.34
N GLU A 59 -0.80 6.78 10.43
CA GLU A 59 0.04 5.57 10.51
C GLU A 59 -0.79 4.30 10.26
N ARG A 60 -1.99 4.20 10.82
CA ARG A 60 -2.92 3.10 10.51
C ARG A 60 -3.35 3.08 9.04
N ALA A 61 -3.56 4.24 8.42
CA ALA A 61 -3.91 4.33 6.99
C ALA A 61 -2.72 3.94 6.09
N LEU A 62 -1.51 4.35 6.44
CA LEU A 62 -0.26 4.03 5.75
C LEU A 62 0.13 2.55 5.93
N PHE A 63 -0.05 1.98 7.12
CA PHE A 63 0.16 0.56 7.39
C PHE A 63 -0.75 -0.31 6.52
N ASN A 64 -2.00 0.11 6.32
CA ASN A 64 -2.93 -0.56 5.40
C ASN A 64 -2.54 -0.42 3.91
N GLN A 65 -1.76 0.61 3.53
CA GLN A 65 -1.14 0.69 2.20
C GLN A 65 0.07 -0.24 2.06
N SER A 66 0.72 -0.64 3.15
CA SER A 66 1.99 -1.39 3.13
C SER A 66 1.83 -2.90 3.34
N ILE A 67 0.78 -3.54 2.83
CA ILE A 67 0.70 -5.02 2.88
C ILE A 67 1.91 -5.61 2.15
N LYS A 68 2.75 -6.31 2.92
CA LYS A 68 3.92 -7.02 2.42
C LYS A 68 3.48 -8.35 1.80
N LEU A 69 4.14 -8.75 0.71
CA LEU A 69 3.83 -10.00 0.02
C LEU A 69 3.97 -11.20 0.97
N GLY A 70 5.03 -11.24 1.78
CA GLY A 70 5.24 -12.32 2.75
C GLY A 70 4.11 -12.47 3.78
N GLU A 71 3.60 -11.37 4.33
CA GLU A 71 2.48 -11.41 5.29
C GLU A 71 1.18 -11.89 4.63
N LEU A 72 0.96 -11.50 3.37
CA LEU A 72 -0.20 -11.97 2.60
C LEU A 72 -0.14 -13.49 2.36
N LEU A 73 1.04 -14.01 2.01
CA LEU A 73 1.25 -15.45 1.80
C LEU A 73 1.06 -16.24 3.10
N ILE A 74 1.52 -15.72 4.24
CA ILE A 74 1.26 -16.34 5.56
C ILE A 74 -0.23 -16.35 5.90
N ARG A 75 -0.93 -15.24 5.69
CA ARG A 75 -2.39 -15.17 5.93
C ARG A 75 -3.17 -16.16 5.08
N LYS A 76 -2.72 -16.40 3.85
CA LYS A 76 -3.27 -17.43 2.95
C LYS A 76 -2.85 -18.86 3.33
N LYS A 77 -2.02 -19.04 4.36
CA LYS A 77 -1.43 -20.31 4.78
C LYS A 77 -0.59 -20.99 3.70
N LEU A 78 -0.05 -20.21 2.76
CA LEU A 78 0.80 -20.71 1.68
C LEU A 78 2.24 -20.93 2.16
N ILE A 79 2.68 -20.09 3.10
CA ILE A 79 3.99 -20.22 3.74
C ILE A 79 3.85 -19.97 5.24
N SER A 80 4.77 -20.53 6.02
CA SER A 80 4.95 -20.26 7.45
C SER A 80 5.84 -19.03 7.69
N ASN A 81 5.80 -18.51 8.92
CA ASN A 81 6.75 -17.47 9.35
C ASN A 81 8.21 -17.93 9.21
N ALA A 82 8.50 -19.18 9.54
CA ALA A 82 9.85 -19.73 9.44
C ALA A 82 10.35 -19.82 7.99
N GLU A 83 9.49 -20.21 7.05
CA GLU A 83 9.81 -20.24 5.62
C GLU A 83 10.00 -18.84 5.05
N LEU A 84 9.18 -17.87 5.47
CA LEU A 84 9.36 -16.48 5.10
C LEU A 84 10.69 -15.93 5.60
N GLU A 85 11.04 -16.15 6.87
CA GLU A 85 12.31 -15.70 7.43
C GLU A 85 13.52 -16.31 6.71
N LYS A 86 13.45 -17.61 6.41
CA LYS A 86 14.50 -18.29 5.64
C LYS A 86 14.63 -17.69 4.24
N ALA A 87 13.51 -17.48 3.54
CA ALA A 87 13.49 -16.86 2.23
C ALA A 87 14.03 -15.41 2.26
N LEU A 88 13.72 -14.62 3.30
CA LEU A 88 14.24 -13.26 3.46
C LEU A 88 15.75 -13.25 3.70
N LYS A 89 16.28 -14.14 4.54
CA LYS A 89 17.73 -14.28 4.76
C LYS A 89 18.47 -14.64 3.47
N GLU A 90 17.91 -15.55 2.68
CA GLU A 90 18.48 -15.94 1.39
C GLU A 90 18.32 -14.84 0.34
N GLN A 91 17.23 -14.07 0.39
CA GLN A 91 17.03 -12.92 -0.50
C GLN A 91 18.15 -11.89 -0.32
N LEU A 92 18.62 -11.64 0.90
CA LEU A 92 19.73 -10.71 1.16
C LEU A 92 21.04 -11.14 0.51
N LEU A 93 21.22 -12.44 0.27
CA LEU A 93 22.40 -13.02 -0.35
C LEU A 93 22.21 -13.29 -1.85
N SER A 94 21.04 -12.94 -2.41
CA SER A 94 20.68 -13.23 -3.80
C SER A 94 20.18 -11.97 -4.52
N ASN A 95 20.33 -11.93 -5.84
CA ASN A 95 19.71 -10.87 -6.66
C ASN A 95 18.24 -11.16 -7.02
N LYS A 96 17.61 -12.20 -6.43
CA LYS A 96 16.24 -12.61 -6.76
C LYS A 96 15.22 -11.86 -5.92
N LYS A 97 14.02 -11.65 -6.46
CA LYS A 97 12.89 -11.13 -5.68
C LYS A 97 12.34 -12.23 -4.75
N LEU A 98 11.78 -11.83 -3.60
CA LEU A 98 11.17 -12.76 -2.64
C LEU A 98 10.18 -13.72 -3.30
N GLY A 99 9.27 -13.23 -4.15
CA GLY A 99 8.28 -14.07 -4.84
C GLY A 99 8.93 -15.13 -5.75
N GLU A 100 9.90 -14.71 -6.57
CA GLU A 100 10.66 -15.62 -7.44
C GLU A 100 11.42 -16.68 -6.62
N LEU A 101 12.00 -16.28 -5.49
CA LEU A 101 12.71 -17.17 -4.60
C LEU A 101 11.79 -18.22 -3.97
N LEU A 102 10.57 -17.83 -3.56
CA LEU A 102 9.57 -18.74 -3.01
C LEU A 102 9.10 -19.76 -4.06
N VAL A 103 8.94 -19.35 -5.32
CA VAL A 103 8.61 -20.25 -6.44
C VAL A 103 9.75 -21.22 -6.74
N VAL A 104 11.00 -20.72 -6.81
CA VAL A 104 12.19 -21.56 -7.03
C VAL A 104 12.35 -22.61 -5.93
N LYS A 105 11.97 -22.28 -4.70
CA LYS A 105 11.97 -23.20 -3.56
C LYS A 105 10.77 -24.14 -3.51
N GLN A 106 9.86 -24.06 -4.48
CA GLN A 106 8.61 -24.84 -4.53
C GLN A 106 7.74 -24.65 -3.28
N LEU A 107 7.88 -23.51 -2.60
CA LEU A 107 7.05 -23.16 -1.44
C LEU A 107 5.69 -22.63 -1.88
N ILE A 108 5.64 -22.00 -3.05
CA ILE A 108 4.42 -21.53 -3.70
C ILE A 108 4.53 -21.80 -5.20
N SER A 109 3.39 -21.97 -5.87
CA SER A 109 3.27 -22.02 -7.33
C SER A 109 3.35 -20.61 -7.95
N ASN A 110 3.57 -20.55 -9.27
CA ASN A 110 3.51 -19.26 -9.99
C ASN A 110 2.09 -18.67 -9.94
N GLU A 111 1.07 -19.53 -10.00
CA GLU A 111 -0.33 -19.15 -9.93
C GLU A 111 -0.67 -18.50 -8.58
N GLU A 112 -0.23 -19.09 -7.46
CA GLU A 112 -0.41 -18.53 -6.12
C GLU A 112 0.35 -17.22 -5.93
N LEU A 113 1.55 -17.11 -6.49
CA LEU A 113 2.32 -15.87 -6.48
C LEU A 113 1.59 -14.77 -7.26
N GLU A 114 1.12 -15.05 -8.46
CA GLU A 114 0.35 -14.10 -9.26
C GLU A 114 -0.91 -13.63 -8.54
N GLU A 115 -1.65 -14.55 -7.94
CA GLU A 115 -2.87 -14.23 -7.22
C GLU A 115 -2.58 -13.35 -6.00
N ALA A 116 -1.52 -13.65 -5.25
CA ALA A 116 -1.07 -12.83 -4.12
C ALA A 116 -0.61 -11.43 -4.59
N LEU A 117 0.11 -11.32 -5.71
CA LEU A 117 0.52 -10.04 -6.27
C LEU A 117 -0.67 -9.21 -6.76
N LYS A 118 -1.64 -9.83 -7.43
CA LYS A 118 -2.91 -9.20 -7.82
C LYS A 118 -3.60 -8.65 -6.57
N GLN A 119 -3.81 -9.47 -5.54
CA GLN A 119 -4.43 -9.02 -4.29
C GLN A 119 -3.65 -7.90 -3.60
N GLN A 120 -2.33 -7.99 -3.54
CA GLN A 120 -1.48 -6.93 -3.01
C GLN A 120 -1.65 -5.63 -3.81
N TYR A 121 -1.73 -5.71 -5.14
CA TYR A 121 -1.97 -4.58 -6.04
C TYR A 121 -3.32 -3.91 -5.77
N TRP A 122 -4.41 -4.69 -5.72
CA TRP A 122 -5.76 -4.18 -5.46
C TRP A 122 -5.87 -3.50 -4.10
N ARG A 123 -5.32 -4.13 -3.05
CA ARG A 123 -5.28 -3.55 -1.70
C ARG A 123 -4.46 -2.26 -1.64
N LYS A 124 -3.30 -2.22 -2.32
CA LYS A 124 -2.52 -0.99 -2.50
C LYS A 124 -3.24 0.06 -3.31
N LYS A 125 -4.22 -0.30 -4.14
CA LYS A 125 -5.00 0.61 -5.00
C LYS A 125 -6.33 1.04 -4.38
N GLY A 126 -6.72 0.50 -3.21
CA GLY A 126 -7.93 0.92 -2.50
C GLY A 126 -9.23 0.40 -3.10
N PHE A 127 -9.18 -0.43 -4.14
CA PHE A 127 -10.33 -1.11 -4.72
C PHE A 127 -10.62 -2.37 -3.90
N TRP A 128 -11.59 -2.26 -3.00
CA TRP A 128 -12.24 -3.42 -2.39
C TRP A 128 -13.36 -3.75 -3.35
N SER A 129 -13.24 -4.86 -4.09
CA SER A 129 -14.36 -5.31 -4.92
C SER A 129 -15.51 -5.57 -3.98
N ILE A 130 -16.56 -4.78 -4.18
CA ILE A 130 -17.89 -4.98 -3.68
C ILE A 130 -18.27 -6.41 -4.12
N SER A 131 -18.69 -7.24 -3.18
CA SER A 131 -19.58 -8.36 -3.41
C SER A 131 -20.79 -8.14 -2.52
#